data_AF-A0A5Q4FB60-F1
#
_entry.id   AF-A0A5Q4FB60-F1
#
_cell.length_a   1.000
_cell.length_b   1.000
_cell.length_c   1.000
_cell.angle_alpha   90.00
_cell.angle_beta   90.00
_cell.angle_gamma   90.00
#
_symmetry.space_group_name_H-M   'P 1'
#
loop_
_entity.id
_entity.type
_entity.pdbx_description
1 polymer ?
#
loop_
_entity_poly.entity_id
_entity_poly.type
_entity_poly.pdbx_seq_one_letter_code
_entity_poly.pdbx_strand_id
1 'polypeptide(L)'
;MQKKSTDFFVYPPNLQVLDLASIVGMYRARGEPRRAPTGEYFACARSKKLVKEAKLWFGLYYSQPAWDQMLTRDSSGYPMTEVEFAILGMCIYPPEDNSHRSNIEAHAGIIPQLSFLIVNDLRQFGFIQEYDSGMLGITSNGQLALEGFSKRAFDKKFSPEMLSVYRGEHARPKMEEAEKKDLHQTRLF
;
A
#
# COMPACT_ATOMS: atom_id res chain seq x y z
N MET A 1 19.88 0.21 -4.47
CA MET A 1 19.26 1.07 -3.43
C MET A 1 18.67 0.18 -2.36
N GLN A 2 18.61 0.62 -1.10
CA GLN A 2 18.08 -0.18 0.01
C GLN A 2 17.10 0.65 0.84
N LYS A 3 16.04 0.01 1.31
CA LYS A 3 15.04 0.58 2.20
C LYS A 3 15.61 0.66 3.62
N LYS A 4 15.44 1.82 4.28
CA LYS A 4 15.99 2.10 5.61
C LYS A 4 14.95 1.99 6.73
N SER A 5 13.67 2.09 6.39
CA SER A 5 12.58 2.08 7.38
C SER A 5 11.42 1.21 6.92
N THR A 6 10.76 0.58 7.88
CA THR A 6 9.49 -0.15 7.73
C THR A 6 8.37 0.52 8.54
N ASP A 7 8.59 1.75 9.03
CA ASP A 7 7.63 2.48 9.88
C ASP A 7 6.56 3.23 9.05
N PHE A 8 5.76 2.45 8.32
CA PHE A 8 4.64 2.92 7.53
C PHE A 8 3.58 1.83 7.36
N PHE A 9 2.42 2.17 6.81
CA PHE A 9 1.32 1.22 6.64
C PHE A 9 1.63 0.24 5.52
N VAL A 10 1.27 -1.03 5.73
CA VAL A 10 1.46 -2.11 4.76
C VAL A 10 0.16 -2.89 4.67
N TYR A 11 -0.18 -3.32 3.46
CA TYR A 11 -1.30 -4.23 3.26
C TYR A 11 -0.94 -5.65 3.72
N PRO A 12 -1.90 -6.44 4.22
CA PRO A 12 -1.66 -7.84 4.54
C PRO A 12 -1.13 -8.61 3.31
N PRO A 13 -0.11 -9.49 3.45
CA PRO A 13 0.45 -10.22 2.32
C PRO A 13 -0.52 -11.26 1.72
N ASN A 14 -1.55 -11.63 2.48
CA ASN A 14 -2.54 -12.64 2.11
C ASN A 14 -3.90 -12.04 1.69
N LEU A 15 -3.92 -10.82 1.17
CA LEU A 15 -5.16 -10.14 0.74
C LEU A 15 -6.08 -10.96 -0.17
N GLN A 16 -5.52 -11.88 -0.97
CA GLN A 16 -6.25 -12.78 -1.87
C GLN A 16 -7.24 -13.70 -1.16
N VAL A 17 -7.13 -13.89 0.16
CA VAL A 17 -8.07 -14.72 0.93
C VAL A 17 -9.38 -13.99 1.24
N LEU A 18 -9.41 -12.66 1.05
CA LEU A 18 -10.57 -11.83 1.37
C LEU A 18 -11.51 -11.75 0.16
N ASP A 19 -12.81 -11.82 0.41
CA ASP A 19 -13.81 -11.48 -0.59
C ASP A 19 -13.83 -9.96 -0.86
N LEU A 20 -14.45 -9.57 -1.98
CA LEU A 20 -14.52 -8.18 -2.39
C LEU A 20 -15.20 -7.27 -1.35
N ALA A 21 -16.29 -7.74 -0.72
CA ALA A 21 -17.01 -6.92 0.26
C ALA A 21 -16.14 -6.67 1.49
N SER A 22 -15.40 -7.68 1.95
CA SER A 22 -14.41 -7.54 3.01
C SER A 22 -13.29 -6.56 2.66
N ILE A 23 -12.71 -6.65 1.46
CA ILE A 23 -11.66 -5.72 1.00
C ILE A 23 -12.18 -4.28 1.00
N VAL A 24 -13.34 -4.04 0.39
CA VAL A 24 -13.97 -2.71 0.31
C VAL A 24 -14.28 -2.18 1.71
N GLY A 25 -14.86 -3.01 2.58
CA GLY A 25 -15.21 -2.63 3.94
C GLY A 25 -13.98 -2.26 4.77
N MET A 26 -12.94 -3.09 4.75
CA MET A 26 -11.69 -2.83 5.46
C MET A 26 -10.95 -1.60 4.94
N TYR A 27 -10.93 -1.40 3.62
CA TYR A 27 -10.29 -0.24 2.99
C TYR A 27 -10.98 1.07 3.37
N ARG A 28 -12.31 1.09 3.35
CA ARG A 28 -13.11 2.27 3.73
C ARG A 28 -13.04 2.58 5.22
N ALA A 29 -12.94 1.55 6.06
CA ALA A 29 -12.83 1.71 7.51
C ALA A 29 -11.43 2.15 7.99
N ARG A 30 -10.51 2.46 7.08
CA ARG A 30 -9.16 2.91 7.45
C ARG A 30 -9.22 4.16 8.32
N GLY A 31 -8.49 4.15 9.42
CA GLY A 31 -8.41 5.30 10.34
C GLY A 31 -9.71 5.59 11.09
N GLU A 32 -10.74 4.73 10.99
CA GLU A 32 -11.91 4.84 11.85
C GLU A 32 -11.51 4.61 13.31
N PRO A 33 -11.95 5.49 14.24
CA PRO A 33 -11.79 5.24 15.66
C PRO A 33 -12.69 4.06 16.09
N ARG A 34 -12.12 3.14 16.86
CA ARG A 34 -12.80 1.98 17.42
C ARG A 34 -12.54 1.93 18.92
N ARG A 35 -13.57 1.55 19.67
CA ARG A 35 -13.49 1.28 21.10
C ARG A 35 -13.60 -0.22 21.34
N ALA A 36 -12.73 -0.76 22.19
CA ALA A 36 -12.79 -2.15 22.58
C ALA A 36 -14.07 -2.41 23.39
N PRO A 37 -14.72 -3.58 23.21
CA PRO A 37 -15.84 -3.98 24.06
C PRO A 37 -15.51 -3.94 25.56
N THR A 38 -16.54 -3.91 26.38
CA THR A 38 -16.39 -4.00 27.84
C THR A 38 -15.69 -5.31 28.20
N GLY A 39 -14.67 -5.24 29.05
CA GLY A 39 -13.84 -6.40 29.42
C GLY A 39 -12.71 -6.72 28.43
N GLU A 40 -12.68 -6.13 27.24
CA GLU A 40 -11.69 -6.43 26.21
C GLU A 40 -10.70 -5.28 25.98
N TYR A 41 -9.58 -5.58 25.32
CA TYR A 41 -8.58 -4.60 24.91
C TYR A 41 -8.10 -4.92 23.51
N PHE A 42 -7.77 -3.89 22.73
CA PHE A 42 -7.03 -4.06 21.50
C PHE A 42 -5.54 -4.09 21.78
N ALA A 43 -4.80 -4.97 21.12
CA ALA A 43 -3.35 -4.92 21.09
C ALA A 43 -2.90 -3.99 19.96
N CYS A 44 -2.20 -2.91 20.30
CA CYS A 44 -1.67 -1.99 19.29
C CYS A 44 -0.61 -2.71 18.43
N ALA A 45 -0.83 -2.77 17.12
CA ALA A 45 0.01 -3.50 16.18
C ALA A 45 1.46 -2.99 16.17
N ARG A 46 1.68 -1.70 16.44
CA ARG A 46 3.02 -1.09 16.53
C ARG A 46 3.62 -1.18 17.93
N SER A 47 2.99 -0.56 18.93
CA SER A 47 3.58 -0.45 20.27
C SER A 47 3.46 -1.71 21.12
N LYS A 48 2.64 -2.68 20.68
CA LYS A 48 2.30 -3.92 21.39
C LYS A 48 1.65 -3.71 22.76
N LYS A 49 1.21 -2.48 23.06
CA LYS A 49 0.49 -2.14 24.29
C LYS A 49 -1.01 -2.37 24.12
N LEU A 50 -1.67 -2.75 25.21
CA LEU A 50 -3.11 -2.85 25.27
C LEU A 50 -3.75 -1.45 25.35
N VAL A 51 -4.79 -1.23 24.56
CA VAL A 51 -5.53 0.04 24.50
C VAL A 51 -7.04 -0.19 24.45
N LYS A 52 -7.79 0.75 25.02
CA LYS A 52 -9.27 0.76 24.94
C LYS A 52 -9.78 1.43 23.68
N GLU A 53 -9.02 2.34 23.09
CA GLU A 53 -9.39 3.12 21.91
C GLU A 53 -8.24 3.04 20.89
N ALA A 54 -8.58 2.78 19.63
CA ALA A 54 -7.62 2.57 18.56
C ALA A 54 -8.18 3.03 17.21
N LYS A 55 -7.28 3.20 16.24
CA LYS A 55 -7.55 3.38 14.82
C LYS A 55 -7.44 2.05 14.10
N LEU A 56 -8.34 1.76 13.18
CA LEU A 56 -8.35 0.51 12.40
C LEU A 56 -7.57 0.64 11.09
N TRP A 57 -6.81 -0.39 10.73
CA TRP A 57 -6.21 -0.55 9.41
C TRP A 57 -6.17 -2.03 9.05
N PHE A 58 -6.98 -2.46 8.08
CA PHE A 58 -7.00 -3.86 7.60
C PHE A 58 -6.97 -4.92 8.73
N GLY A 59 -7.82 -4.73 9.74
CA GLY A 59 -7.94 -5.67 10.88
C GLY A 59 -6.89 -5.47 11.98
N LEU A 60 -5.91 -4.60 11.76
CA LEU A 60 -4.95 -4.19 12.78
C LEU A 60 -5.42 -2.94 13.52
N TYR A 61 -5.10 -2.88 14.81
CA TYR A 61 -5.45 -1.76 15.68
C TYR A 61 -4.20 -0.95 16.01
N TYR A 62 -4.30 0.37 15.96
CA TYR A 62 -3.21 1.28 16.30
C TYR A 62 -3.66 2.28 17.35
N SER A 63 -2.86 2.51 18.38
CA SER A 63 -3.10 3.67 19.25
C SER A 63 -2.94 4.97 18.45
N GLN A 64 -3.61 6.04 18.86
CA GLN A 64 -3.50 7.35 18.19
C GLN A 64 -2.04 7.79 18.00
N PRO A 65 -1.13 7.74 19.02
CA PRO A 65 0.27 8.10 18.81
C PRO A 65 1.00 7.20 17.81
N ALA A 66 0.67 5.90 17.78
CA ALA A 66 1.30 4.97 16.84
C ALA A 66 0.85 5.25 15.40
N TRP A 67 -0.43 5.54 15.21
CA TRP A 67 -1.01 5.94 13.93
C TRP A 67 -0.34 7.20 13.38
N ASP A 68 -0.29 8.25 14.19
CA ASP A 68 0.25 9.56 13.78
C ASP A 68 1.73 9.47 13.38
N GLN A 69 2.51 8.66 14.11
CA GLN A 69 3.90 8.42 13.76
C GLN A 69 4.08 7.67 12.43
N MET A 70 3.08 6.89 11.98
CA MET A 70 3.11 6.13 10.71
C MET A 70 2.60 6.94 9.52
N LEU A 71 1.86 8.04 9.74
CA LEU A 71 1.32 8.88 8.67
C LEU A 71 2.42 9.49 7.81
N THR A 72 2.26 9.42 6.49
CA THR A 72 3.23 9.97 5.56
C THR A 72 3.30 11.48 5.70
N ARG A 73 4.52 12.03 5.81
CA ARG A 73 4.70 13.49 5.88
C ARG A 73 4.24 14.10 4.56
N ASP A 74 3.73 15.33 4.63
CA ASP A 74 3.31 16.10 3.44
C ASP A 74 2.19 15.41 2.61
N SER A 75 1.44 14.49 3.23
CA SER A 75 0.33 13.76 2.60
C SER A 75 -1.05 14.12 3.19
N SER A 76 -1.14 15.23 3.92
CA SER A 76 -2.39 15.67 4.59
C SER A 76 -3.02 14.60 5.50
N GLY A 77 -2.18 13.79 6.15
CA GLY A 77 -2.62 12.70 7.03
C GLY A 77 -3.06 11.43 6.31
N TYR A 78 -2.71 11.27 5.03
CA TYR A 78 -2.99 10.05 4.28
C TYR A 78 -2.05 8.90 4.71
N PRO A 79 -2.59 7.72 5.11
CA PRO A 79 -1.80 6.57 5.52
C PRO A 79 -1.26 5.81 4.29
N MET A 80 -0.29 6.40 3.60
CA MET A 80 0.28 5.85 2.36
C MET A 80 1.02 4.52 2.62
N THR A 81 0.80 3.52 1.76
CA THR A 81 1.60 2.30 1.71
C THR A 81 2.54 2.30 0.52
N GLU A 82 3.34 1.23 0.40
CA GLU A 82 4.22 1.01 -0.75
C GLU A 82 3.47 0.88 -2.07
N VAL A 83 2.22 0.39 -2.03
CA VAL A 83 1.38 0.27 -3.24
C VAL A 83 0.99 1.66 -3.75
N GLU A 84 0.51 2.54 -2.86
CA GLU A 84 0.20 3.92 -3.24
C GLU A 84 1.45 4.68 -3.70
N PHE A 85 2.57 4.48 -3.01
CA PHE A 85 3.86 5.00 -3.42
C PHE A 85 4.23 4.55 -4.85
N ALA A 86 4.08 3.26 -5.14
CA ALA A 86 4.36 2.69 -6.45
C ALA A 86 3.45 3.26 -7.53
N ILE A 87 2.13 3.35 -7.27
CA ILE A 87 1.16 3.94 -8.20
C ILE A 87 1.51 5.40 -8.50
N LEU A 88 1.79 6.22 -7.48
CA LEU A 88 2.20 7.61 -7.66
C LEU A 88 3.47 7.74 -8.50
N GLY A 89 4.48 6.91 -8.22
CA GLY A 89 5.72 6.90 -9.01
C GLY A 89 5.50 6.44 -10.45
N MET A 90 4.60 5.48 -10.70
CA MET A 90 4.24 5.04 -12.06
C MET A 90 3.43 6.09 -12.83
N CYS A 91 2.74 7.02 -12.17
CA CYS A 91 2.17 8.19 -12.86
C CYS A 91 3.24 9.14 -13.43
N ILE A 92 4.49 9.07 -12.94
CA ILE A 92 5.63 9.86 -13.45
C ILE A 92 6.48 9.02 -14.40
N TYR A 93 6.77 7.78 -14.03
CA TYR A 93 7.58 6.82 -14.78
C TYR A 93 6.74 5.58 -15.09
N PRO A 94 5.80 5.69 -16.05
CA PRO A 94 4.88 4.62 -16.33
C PRO A 94 5.58 3.37 -16.87
N PRO A 95 5.06 2.16 -16.55
CA PRO A 95 5.51 0.95 -17.20
C PRO A 95 5.20 1.02 -18.69
N GLU A 96 6.15 0.59 -19.53
CA GLU A 96 6.00 0.59 -21.00
C GLU A 96 5.69 1.98 -21.59
N ASP A 97 6.11 3.05 -20.90
CA ASP A 97 5.83 4.44 -21.26
C ASP A 97 4.32 4.76 -21.41
N ASN A 98 3.46 3.98 -20.76
CA ASN A 98 2.01 4.09 -20.87
C ASN A 98 1.35 4.38 -19.50
N SER A 99 0.95 5.63 -19.27
CA SER A 99 0.27 6.04 -18.03
C SER A 99 -1.24 5.81 -18.02
N HIS A 100 -1.77 5.05 -18.98
CA HIS A 100 -3.19 4.71 -19.00
C HIS A 100 -3.57 3.98 -17.70
N ARG A 101 -4.72 4.35 -17.13
CA ARG A 101 -5.20 3.83 -15.84
C ARG A 101 -5.12 2.31 -15.73
N SER A 102 -5.63 1.60 -16.74
CA SER A 102 -5.62 0.13 -16.74
C SER A 102 -4.21 -0.45 -16.69
N ASN A 103 -3.23 0.21 -17.31
CA ASN A 103 -1.84 -0.22 -17.31
C ASN A 103 -1.20 -0.02 -15.93
N ILE A 104 -1.44 1.13 -15.29
CA ILE A 104 -0.98 1.42 -13.94
C ILE A 104 -1.61 0.44 -12.93
N GLU A 105 -2.91 0.19 -13.04
CA GLU A 105 -3.62 -0.73 -12.15
C GLU A 105 -3.09 -2.17 -12.26
N ALA A 106 -2.78 -2.63 -13.48
CA ALA A 106 -2.22 -3.95 -13.75
C ALA A 106 -0.79 -4.14 -13.18
N HIS A 107 -0.03 -3.06 -13.10
CA HIS A 107 1.36 -3.06 -12.62
C HIS A 107 1.51 -2.68 -11.13
N ALA A 108 0.40 -2.43 -10.43
CA ALA A 108 0.40 -2.03 -9.02
C ALA A 108 0.89 -3.12 -8.04
N GLY A 109 1.11 -4.36 -8.49
CA GLY A 109 1.63 -5.43 -7.64
C GLY A 109 0.64 -5.95 -6.59
N ILE A 110 -0.67 -5.65 -6.76
CA ILE A 110 -1.74 -6.04 -5.84
C ILE A 110 -2.94 -6.60 -6.61
N ILE A 111 -3.91 -7.17 -5.89
CA ILE A 111 -5.14 -7.71 -6.50
C ILE A 111 -5.92 -6.59 -7.23
N PRO A 112 -6.52 -6.86 -8.40
CA PRO A 112 -7.14 -5.83 -9.24
C PRO A 112 -8.19 -4.98 -8.52
N GLN A 113 -8.99 -5.62 -7.66
CA GLN A 113 -10.07 -4.96 -6.92
C GLN A 113 -9.52 -3.87 -6.00
N LEU A 114 -8.41 -4.15 -5.31
CA LEU A 114 -7.78 -3.17 -4.42
C LEU A 114 -7.02 -2.10 -5.22
N SER A 115 -6.37 -2.48 -6.32
CA SER A 115 -5.72 -1.51 -7.23
C SER A 115 -6.71 -0.45 -7.72
N PHE A 116 -7.90 -0.88 -8.16
CA PHE A 116 -8.99 0.03 -8.54
C PHE A 116 -9.44 0.95 -7.40
N LEU A 117 -9.61 0.42 -6.18
CA LEU A 117 -9.97 1.23 -5.01
C LEU A 117 -8.90 2.29 -4.71
N ILE A 118 -7.63 1.88 -4.74
CA ILE A 118 -6.50 2.76 -4.47
C ILE A 118 -6.42 3.90 -5.50
N VAL A 119 -6.50 3.61 -6.79
CA VAL A 119 -6.45 4.64 -7.83
C VAL A 119 -7.59 5.65 -7.68
N ASN A 120 -8.81 5.18 -7.40
CA ASN A 120 -9.94 6.07 -7.16
C ASN A 120 -9.74 6.96 -5.94
N ASP A 121 -9.19 6.41 -4.87
CA ASP A 121 -8.95 7.12 -3.62
C ASP A 121 -7.83 8.16 -3.80
N LEU A 122 -6.71 7.80 -4.42
CA LEU A 122 -5.63 8.74 -4.75
C LEU A 122 -6.13 9.91 -5.61
N ARG A 123 -7.07 9.64 -6.52
CA ARG A 123 -7.74 10.69 -7.31
C ARG A 123 -8.64 11.56 -6.44
N GLN A 124 -9.46 10.95 -5.57
CA GLN A 124 -10.36 11.67 -4.67
C GLN A 124 -9.61 12.58 -3.69
N PHE A 125 -8.46 12.14 -3.17
CA PHE A 125 -7.58 12.95 -2.33
C PHE A 125 -6.73 13.96 -3.11
N GLY A 126 -6.85 13.97 -4.44
CA GLY A 126 -6.19 14.95 -5.31
C GLY A 126 -4.68 14.72 -5.45
N PHE A 127 -4.18 13.50 -5.24
CA PHE A 127 -2.77 13.14 -5.50
C PHE A 127 -2.50 12.83 -6.96
N ILE A 128 -3.51 12.33 -7.67
CA ILE A 128 -3.46 12.09 -9.11
C ILE A 128 -4.67 12.72 -9.79
N GLN A 129 -4.53 12.98 -11.07
CA GLN A 129 -5.62 13.38 -11.95
C GLN A 129 -5.72 12.39 -13.11
N GLU A 130 -6.95 12.18 -13.58
CA GLU A 130 -7.25 11.34 -14.73
C GLU A 130 -7.75 12.26 -15.84
N TYR A 131 -7.08 12.25 -16.98
CA TYR A 131 -7.46 13.03 -18.15
C TYR A 131 -8.56 12.31 -18.95
N ASP A 132 -9.23 13.04 -19.84
CA ASP A 132 -10.29 12.47 -20.71
C ASP A 132 -9.82 11.27 -21.56
N SER A 133 -8.51 11.18 -21.82
CA SER A 133 -7.87 10.06 -22.51
C SER A 133 -7.71 8.79 -21.66
N GLY A 134 -8.09 8.80 -20.37
CA GLY A 134 -7.85 7.70 -19.43
C GLY A 134 -6.41 7.64 -18.91
N MET A 135 -5.57 8.61 -19.27
CA MET A 135 -4.19 8.73 -18.79
C MET A 135 -4.18 9.31 -17.37
N LEU A 136 -3.32 8.78 -16.51
CA LEU A 136 -3.09 9.29 -15.18
C LEU A 136 -1.89 10.25 -15.16
N GLY A 137 -2.01 11.34 -14.40
CA GLY A 137 -0.93 12.26 -14.12
C GLY A 137 -0.84 12.54 -12.61
N ILE A 138 0.37 12.78 -12.11
CA ILE A 138 0.55 13.19 -10.71
C ILE A 138 0.25 14.68 -10.53
N THR A 139 -0.35 15.06 -9.40
CA THR A 139 -0.54 16.46 -9.02
C THR A 139 0.63 16.96 -8.17
N SER A 140 0.69 18.27 -7.89
CA SER A 140 1.65 18.84 -6.94
C SER A 140 1.55 18.21 -5.55
N ASN A 141 0.34 17.93 -5.08
CA ASN A 141 0.12 17.26 -3.79
C ASN A 141 0.60 15.81 -3.83
N GLY A 142 0.37 15.10 -4.94
CA GLY A 142 0.88 13.75 -5.15
C GLY A 142 2.41 13.72 -5.13
N GLN A 143 3.06 14.69 -5.77
CA GLN A 143 4.52 14.81 -5.76
C GLN A 143 5.07 15.04 -4.34
N LEU A 144 4.44 15.93 -3.56
CA LEU A 144 4.85 16.16 -2.17
C LEU A 144 4.70 14.89 -1.33
N ALA A 145 3.58 14.18 -1.47
CA ALA A 145 3.35 12.93 -0.75
C ALA A 145 4.34 11.82 -1.16
N LEU A 146 4.67 11.72 -2.45
CA LEU A 146 5.67 10.80 -2.99
C LEU A 146 7.07 11.09 -2.42
N GLU A 147 7.46 12.35 -2.34
CA GLU A 147 8.71 12.78 -1.71
C GLU A 147 8.71 12.52 -0.20
N GLY A 148 7.59 12.78 0.47
CA GLY A 148 7.42 12.51 1.90
C GLY A 148 7.58 11.03 2.24
N PHE A 149 7.01 10.15 1.41
CA PHE A 149 7.20 8.70 1.55
C PHE A 149 8.63 8.28 1.23
N SER A 150 9.21 8.78 0.13
CA SER A 150 10.59 8.47 -0.29
C SER A 150 11.61 8.79 0.81
N LYS A 151 11.52 9.98 1.40
CA LYS A 151 12.39 10.39 2.51
C LYS A 151 12.23 9.49 3.73
N ARG A 152 11.00 9.05 4.02
CA ARG A 152 10.75 8.14 5.15
C ARG A 152 11.30 6.74 4.90
N ALA A 153 10.97 6.13 3.77
CA ALA A 153 11.30 4.74 3.47
C ALA A 153 12.78 4.55 3.08
N PHE A 154 13.36 5.51 2.36
CA PHE A 154 14.68 5.40 1.74
C PHE A 154 15.69 6.46 2.21
N ASP A 155 15.27 7.48 2.97
CA ASP A 155 16.12 8.61 3.37
C ASP A 155 16.71 9.37 2.17
N LYS A 156 15.94 9.42 1.08
CA LYS A 156 16.31 10.03 -0.21
C LYS A 156 15.09 10.67 -0.87
N LYS A 157 15.33 11.59 -1.81
CA LYS A 157 14.29 12.05 -2.75
C LYS A 157 13.84 10.91 -3.65
N PHE A 158 12.63 11.02 -4.18
CA PHE A 158 12.10 10.02 -5.09
C PHE A 158 13.05 9.78 -6.27
N SER A 159 13.24 8.52 -6.64
CA SER A 159 13.94 8.13 -7.86
C SER A 159 13.30 6.89 -8.48
N PRO A 160 13.33 6.72 -9.82
CA PRO A 160 12.70 5.58 -10.48
C PRO A 160 13.20 4.22 -9.98
N GLU A 161 14.45 4.13 -9.52
CA GLU A 161 15.01 2.90 -8.96
C GLU A 161 14.28 2.42 -7.71
N MET A 162 13.53 3.29 -7.01
CA MET A 162 12.70 2.92 -5.85
C MET A 162 11.53 2.03 -6.28
N LEU A 163 11.00 2.25 -7.49
CA LEU A 163 9.95 1.40 -8.06
C LEU A 163 10.48 0.02 -8.41
N SER A 164 11.77 -0.09 -8.76
CA SER A 164 12.42 -1.38 -9.02
C SER A 164 12.61 -2.19 -7.74
N VAL A 165 12.90 -1.53 -6.61
CA VAL A 165 12.95 -2.20 -5.29
C VAL A 165 11.58 -2.78 -4.94
N TYR A 166 10.52 -1.97 -5.06
CA TYR A 166 9.15 -2.41 -4.86
C TYR A 166 8.77 -3.59 -5.76
N ARG A 167 9.05 -3.50 -7.07
CA ARG A 167 8.77 -4.57 -8.03
C ARG A 167 9.56 -5.84 -7.77
N GLY A 168 10.77 -5.76 -7.23
CA GLY A 168 11.57 -6.93 -6.84
C GLY A 168 10.97 -7.67 -5.63
N GLU A 169 10.45 -6.93 -4.65
CA GLU A 169 9.79 -7.50 -3.46
C GLU A 169 8.40 -8.09 -3.78
N HIS A 170 7.70 -7.51 -4.76
CA HIS A 170 6.38 -7.93 -5.21
C HIS A 170 6.38 -8.66 -6.56
N ALA A 171 7.54 -9.11 -7.02
CA ALA A 171 7.64 -9.91 -8.23
C ALA A 171 6.74 -11.14 -8.03
N ARG A 172 5.72 -11.29 -8.91
CA ARG A 172 4.95 -12.52 -8.97
C ARG A 172 5.96 -13.66 -9.01
N PRO A 173 5.89 -14.67 -8.13
CA PRO A 173 6.73 -15.85 -8.29
C PRO A 173 6.51 -16.31 -9.73
N LYS A 174 7.59 -16.35 -10.52
CA LYS A 174 7.53 -17.00 -11.83
C LYS A 174 6.97 -18.38 -11.55
N MET A 175 5.86 -18.74 -12.19
CA MET A 175 5.18 -20.03 -11.97
C MET A 175 6.15 -21.23 -12.08
N GLU A 176 7.30 -21.04 -12.75
CA GLU A 176 8.43 -21.98 -12.79
C GLU A 176 9.00 -22.41 -11.42
N GLU A 177 8.88 -21.61 -10.36
CA GLU A 177 9.41 -21.98 -9.02
C GLU A 177 8.40 -22.74 -8.15
N ALA A 178 7.10 -22.59 -8.42
CA ALA A 178 6.06 -23.38 -7.75
C ALA A 178 6.05 -24.83 -8.27
N GLU A 179 6.18 -25.02 -9.59
CA GLU A 179 6.27 -26.36 -10.18
C GLU A 179 7.54 -27.12 -9.74
N LYS A 180 8.67 -26.42 -9.53
CA LYS A 180 9.91 -27.06 -9.04
C LYS A 180 9.84 -27.51 -7.59
N LYS A 181 9.05 -26.84 -6.73
CA LYS A 181 8.85 -27.27 -5.33
C LYS A 181 7.92 -28.49 -5.24
N ASP A 182 6.85 -28.52 -6.02
CA ASP A 182 5.94 -29.67 -6.06
C ASP A 182 6.62 -30.93 -6.62
N LEU A 183 7.44 -30.78 -7.67
CA LEU A 183 8.21 -31.92 -8.22
C LEU A 183 9.24 -32.48 -7.22
N HIS A 184 9.77 -31.64 -6.33
CA HIS A 184 10.74 -32.09 -5.33
C HIS A 184 10.08 -32.73 -4.11
N GLN A 185 8.85 -32.32 -3.76
CA GLN A 185 8.06 -32.94 -2.69
C GLN A 185 7.43 -34.27 -3.12
N THR A 186 7.06 -34.42 -4.40
CA THR A 186 6.48 -35.66 -4.94
C THR A 186 7.52 -36.80 -5.10
N ARG A 187 8.82 -36.51 -4.96
CA ARG A 187 9.90 -37.52 -4.98
C ARG A 187 10.32 -38.03 -3.60
N LEU A 188 9.71 -37.52 -2.53
CA LEU A 188 10.03 -37.88 -1.14
C LEU A 188 8.94 -38.75 -0.47
N PHE A 189 8.02 -39.30 -1.27
CA PHE A 189 7.03 -40.30 -0.83
C PHE A 189 7.04 -41.50 -1.78
#